data_AF-A0A8X6KY02-F1
#
_entry.id   AF-A0A8X6KY02-F1
#
_cell.length_a   1.000
_cell.length_b   1.000
_cell.length_c   1.000
_cell.angle_alpha   90.00
_cell.angle_beta   90.00
_cell.angle_gamma   90.00
#
_symmetry.space_group_name_H-M   'P 1'
#
loop_
_entity.id
_entity.type
_entity.pdbx_description
1 polymer ?
#
loop_
_entity_poly.entity_id
_entity_poly.type
_entity_poly.pdbx_seq_one_letter_code
_entity_poly.pdbx_strand_id
1 'polypeptide(L)'
;MVLQCIRDSGLTLNHKKCRLGQRSLKILGHLVDKDGIRPDPGKVEAVRKFPNPQTVSQVRSFLGICSYYRRFVHNFAGIARLLHELLKQDVKFVWKE
;
A
#
# COMPACT_ATOMS: atom_id res chain seq x y z
N MET A 1 8.85 -27.90 -14.17
CA MET A 1 8.48 -27.38 -12.82
C MET A 1 9.22 -26.06 -12.58
N VAL A 2 8.62 -25.11 -11.86
CA VAL A 2 9.17 -23.74 -11.68
C VAL A 2 10.61 -23.72 -11.16
N LEU A 3 10.94 -24.58 -10.19
CA LEU A 3 12.30 -24.65 -9.63
C LEU A 3 13.36 -25.11 -10.65
N GLN A 4 12.97 -25.95 -11.61
CA GLN A 4 13.86 -26.40 -12.68
C GLN A 4 14.13 -25.26 -13.65
N CYS A 5 13.10 -24.52 -14.08
CA CYS A 5 13.27 -23.36 -14.97
C CYS A 5 14.20 -22.29 -14.38
N ILE A 6 14.11 -22.05 -13.06
CA ILE A 6 15.01 -21.13 -12.35
C ILE A 6 16.47 -21.61 -12.45
N ARG A 7 16.71 -22.91 -12.23
CA ARG A 7 18.03 -23.51 -12.35
C ARG A 7 18.58 -23.43 -13.78
N ASP A 8 17.75 -23.77 -14.77
CA ASP A 8 18.15 -23.75 -16.18
C ASP A 8 18.47 -22.32 -16.67
N SER A 9 17.84 -21.30 -16.08
CA SER A 9 18.14 -19.89 -16.35
C SER A 9 19.39 -19.34 -15.62
N GLY A 10 20.09 -20.15 -14.82
CA GLY A 10 21.25 -19.71 -14.04
C GLY A 10 20.91 -18.82 -12.83
N LEU A 11 19.64 -18.72 -12.43
CA LEU A 11 19.22 -17.94 -11.27
C LEU A 11 19.35 -18.75 -9.97
N THR A 12 19.81 -18.09 -8.91
CA THR A 12 19.93 -18.70 -7.56
C THR A 12 18.89 -18.12 -6.61
N LEU A 13 18.16 -18.99 -5.90
CA LEU A 13 17.18 -18.59 -4.89
C LEU A 13 17.84 -18.30 -3.54
N ASN A 14 17.42 -17.21 -2.89
CA ASN A 14 17.79 -16.95 -1.50
C ASN A 14 16.87 -17.73 -0.56
N HIS A 15 17.34 -18.87 -0.05
CA HIS A 15 16.59 -19.76 0.84
C HIS A 15 15.96 -19.02 2.05
N LYS A 16 16.65 -18.01 2.61
CA LYS A 16 16.13 -17.26 3.78
C LYS A 16 14.86 -16.45 3.44
N LYS A 17 14.72 -16.01 2.18
CA LYS A 17 13.57 -15.25 1.67
C LYS A 17 12.48 -16.15 1.06
N CYS A 18 12.79 -17.41 0.77
CA CYS A 18 11.82 -18.37 0.26
C CYS A 18 10.81 -18.76 1.35
N ARG A 19 9.54 -18.80 0.98
CA ARG A 19 8.42 -19.25 1.81
C ARG A 19 7.55 -20.14 0.92
N LEU A 20 7.65 -21.46 1.11
CA LEU A 20 6.96 -22.46 0.29
C LEU A 20 5.87 -23.15 1.12
N GLY A 21 4.79 -23.58 0.46
CA GLY A 21 3.70 -24.33 1.11
C GLY A 21 2.97 -23.58 2.23
N GLN A 22 3.00 -22.24 2.23
CA GLN A 22 2.36 -21.43 3.27
C GLN A 22 0.87 -21.25 3.00
N ARG A 23 0.04 -21.30 4.04
CA ARG A 23 -1.40 -21.00 3.96
C ARG A 23 -1.69 -19.50 3.78
N SER A 24 -0.76 -18.66 4.21
CA SER A 24 -0.82 -17.20 4.09
C SER A 24 0.58 -16.66 3.79
N LEU A 25 0.68 -15.68 2.91
CA LEU A 25 1.95 -15.06 2.53
C LEU A 25 1.82 -13.53 2.46
N LYS A 26 2.81 -12.83 3.02
CA LYS A 26 2.99 -11.39 2.80
C LYS A 26 3.83 -11.16 1.55
N ILE A 27 3.25 -10.51 0.54
CA ILE A 27 3.92 -10.23 -0.73
C ILE A 27 3.49 -8.85 -1.25
N LEU A 28 4.46 -8.03 -1.66
CA LEU A 28 4.24 -6.69 -2.23
C LEU A 28 3.27 -5.81 -1.41
N GLY A 29 3.42 -5.79 -0.08
CA GLY A 29 2.55 -4.98 0.80
C GLY A 29 1.12 -5.51 0.97
N HIS A 30 0.86 -6.74 0.53
CA HIS A 30 -0.42 -7.42 0.69
C HIS A 30 -0.25 -8.72 1.47
N LEU A 31 -1.29 -9.11 2.19
CA LEU A 31 -1.47 -10.44 2.76
C LEU A 31 -2.35 -11.25 1.81
N VAL A 32 -1.85 -12.39 1.36
CA VAL A 32 -2.55 -13.31 0.46
C VAL A 32 -2.79 -14.63 1.19
N ASP A 33 -4.03 -15.10 1.19
CA ASP A 33 -4.45 -16.36 1.77
C ASP A 33 -5.66 -16.94 1.03
N LYS A 34 -6.28 -17.99 1.59
CA LYS A 34 -7.46 -18.66 1.02
C LYS A 34 -8.66 -17.74 0.80
N ASP A 35 -8.77 -16.66 1.58
CA ASP A 35 -9.91 -15.74 1.57
C ASP A 35 -9.68 -14.59 0.58
N GLY A 36 -8.45 -14.47 0.05
CA GLY A 36 -8.09 -13.58 -1.04
C GLY A 36 -6.89 -12.69 -0.72
N ILE A 37 -6.89 -11.49 -1.30
CA ILE A 37 -5.83 -10.50 -1.16
C ILE A 37 -6.31 -9.38 -0.25
N ARG A 38 -5.54 -9.06 0.78
CA ARG A 38 -5.84 -7.99 1.76
C ARG A 38 -4.63 -7.06 1.92
N PRO A 39 -4.81 -5.79 2.31
CA PRO A 39 -3.69 -4.92 2.69
C PRO A 39 -2.85 -5.53 3.81
N ASP A 40 -1.53 -5.33 3.80
CA ASP A 40 -0.70 -5.71 4.96
C ASP A 40 -1.16 -4.91 6.20
N PRO A 41 -1.50 -5.59 7.31
CA PRO A 41 -1.94 -4.92 8.54
C PRO A 41 -0.94 -3.87 9.06
N GLY A 42 0.36 -4.08 8.87
CA GLY A 42 1.39 -3.11 9.26
C GLY A 42 1.37 -1.84 8.40
N LYS A 43 0.96 -1.94 7.13
CA LYS A 43 0.78 -0.77 6.26
C LYS A 43 -0.51 -0.02 6.59
N VAL A 44 -1.58 -0.74 6.94
CA VAL A 44 -2.83 -0.15 7.45
C VAL A 44 -2.57 0.61 8.75
N GLU A 45 -1.81 0.01 9.67
CA GLU A 45 -1.48 0.64 10.94
C GLU A 45 -0.60 1.88 10.77
N ALA A 46 0.32 1.87 9.80
CA ALA A 46 1.11 3.07 9.47
C ALA A 46 0.24 4.23 8.94
N VAL A 47 -0.80 3.93 8.15
CA VAL A 47 -1.78 4.94 7.71
C VAL A 47 -2.60 5.45 8.90
N ARG A 48 -3.03 4.54 9.79
CA ARG A 48 -3.81 4.89 10.99
C ARG A 48 -3.04 5.79 11.96
N LYS A 49 -1.73 5.58 12.09
CA LYS A 49 -0.83 6.37 12.92
C LYS A 49 -0.23 7.58 12.22
N PHE A 50 -0.64 7.85 10.98
CA PHE A 50 -0.10 8.97 10.24
C PHE A 50 -0.52 10.28 10.92
N PRO A 51 0.42 11.18 11.25
CA PRO A 51 0.10 12.43 11.94
C PRO A 51 -0.72 13.35 11.05
N ASN A 52 -1.51 14.24 11.66
CA ASN A 52 -2.29 15.23 10.91
C ASN A 52 -1.34 16.05 10.01
N PRO A 53 -1.53 16.01 8.69
CA PRO A 53 -0.62 16.67 7.77
C PRO A 53 -0.73 18.19 7.94
N GLN A 54 0.41 18.84 8.11
CA GLN A 54 0.54 20.28 8.27
C GLN A 54 0.98 20.97 6.97
N THR A 55 1.32 20.18 5.95
CA THR A 55 1.82 20.70 4.67
C THR A 55 1.22 19.95 3.49
N VAL A 56 1.18 20.61 2.34
CA VAL A 56 0.77 20.03 1.05
C VAL A 56 1.60 18.78 0.70
N SER A 57 2.90 18.78 1.03
CA SER A 57 3.78 17.63 0.79
C SER A 57 3.40 16.42 1.64
N GLN A 58 3.03 16.64 2.92
CA GLN A 58 2.54 15.57 3.80
C GLN A 58 1.19 15.04 3.34
N VAL A 59 0.27 15.90 2.89
CA VAL A 59 -1.00 15.46 2.28
C VAL A 59 -0.76 14.60 1.05
N ARG A 60 0.16 15.02 0.16
CA ARG A 60 0.52 14.24 -1.04
C ARG A 60 1.11 12.88 -0.68
N SER A 61 1.95 12.83 0.34
CA SER A 61 2.59 11.60 0.81
C SER A 61 1.55 10.64 1.42
N PHE A 62 0.64 11.16 2.24
CA PHE A 62 -0.48 10.40 2.80
C PHE A 62 -1.40 9.83 1.71
N LEU A 63 -1.81 10.68 0.76
CA LEU A 63 -2.64 10.27 -0.37
C LEU A 63 -1.96 9.22 -1.25
N GLY A 64 -0.64 9.30 -1.43
CA GLY A 64 0.12 8.30 -2.17
C GLY A 64 -0.01 6.90 -1.56
N ILE A 65 0.14 6.79 -0.25
CA ILE A 65 -0.01 5.50 0.46
C ILE A 65 -1.45 5.01 0.38
N CYS A 66 -2.43 5.89 0.63
CA CYS A 66 -3.84 5.52 0.60
C CYS A 66 -4.29 5.08 -0.80
N SER A 67 -3.81 5.76 -1.84
CA SER A 67 -4.10 5.44 -3.24
C SER A 67 -3.60 4.05 -3.64
N TYR A 68 -2.47 3.59 -3.09
CA TYR A 68 -1.97 2.23 -3.32
C TYR A 68 -2.98 1.15 -2.91
N TYR A 69 -3.75 1.41 -1.83
CA TYR A 69 -4.78 0.50 -1.31
C TYR A 69 -6.21 0.89 -1.72
N ARG A 70 -6.39 1.83 -2.66
CA ARG A 70 -7.72 2.34 -3.06
C ARG A 70 -8.72 1.26 -3.48
N ARG A 71 -8.24 0.12 -4.00
CA ARG A 71 -9.10 -1.01 -4.41
C ARG A 71 -9.90 -1.63 -3.26
N PHE A 72 -9.44 -1.42 -2.02
CA PHE A 72 -10.06 -1.96 -0.81
C PHE A 72 -10.97 -0.93 -0.12
N VAL A 73 -11.06 0.29 -0.64
CA VAL A 73 -11.84 1.39 -0.06
C VAL A 73 -12.96 1.76 -1.01
N HIS A 74 -14.19 1.44 -0.63
CA HIS A 74 -15.37 1.83 -1.40
C HIS A 74 -15.44 3.37 -1.50
N ASN A 75 -15.69 3.88 -2.71
CA ASN A 75 -15.76 5.32 -2.98
C ASN A 75 -14.53 6.14 -2.54
N PHE A 76 -13.32 5.58 -2.71
CA PHE A 76 -12.06 6.27 -2.35
C PHE A 76 -11.98 7.70 -2.93
N ALA A 77 -12.37 7.90 -4.19
CA ALA A 77 -12.31 9.21 -4.84
C ALA A 77 -13.21 10.25 -4.16
N GLY A 78 -14.41 9.86 -3.73
CA GLY A 78 -15.31 10.75 -2.99
C GLY A 78 -14.76 11.12 -1.61
N ILE A 79 -14.19 10.14 -0.90
CA ILE A 79 -13.59 10.34 0.43
C ILE A 79 -12.34 11.23 0.34
N ALA A 80 -11.46 10.96 -0.63
CA ALA A 80 -10.20 11.69 -0.82
C ALA A 80 -10.38 13.06 -1.48
N ARG A 81 -11.59 13.43 -1.91
CA ARG A 81 -11.86 14.68 -2.65
C ARG A 81 -11.33 15.90 -1.92
N LEU A 82 -11.63 16.03 -0.63
CA LEU A 82 -11.19 17.19 0.18
C LEU A 82 -9.66 17.28 0.26
N LEU A 83 -8.97 16.13 0.37
CA LEU A 83 -7.51 16.09 0.38
C LEU A 83 -6.92 16.46 -0.99
N HIS A 84 -7.59 16.09 -2.08
CA HIS A 84 -7.18 16.51 -3.43
C HIS A 84 -7.37 18.02 -3.67
N GLU A 85 -8.40 18.64 -3.09
CA GLU A 85 -8.59 20.10 -3.13
C GLU A 85 -7.42 20.83 -2.45
N LEU A 86 -6.91 20.32 -1.34
CA LEU A 86 -5.75 20.86 -0.64
C LEU A 86 -4.42 20.76 -1.44
N LEU A 87 -4.40 20.00 -2.53
CA LEU A 87 -3.21 19.86 -3.41
C LEU A 87 -3.19 20.84 -4.59
N LYS A 88 -4.24 21.65 -4.79
CA LYS A 88 -4.32 22.60 -5.90
C LYS A 88 -3.39 23.79 -5.68
N GLN A 89 -2.77 24.29 -6.76
CA GLN A 89 -1.71 25.32 -6.70
C GLN A 89 -2.21 26.69 -6.20
N ASP A 90 -3.50 27.00 -6.36
CA ASP A 90 -4.08 28.30 -5.99
C ASP A 90 -4.92 28.26 -4.70
N VAL A 91 -4.79 27.20 -3.90
CA VAL A 91 -5.56 27.04 -2.65
C VAL A 91 -4.65 27.23 -1.45
N LYS A 92 -5.01 28.19 -0.57
CA LYS A 92 -4.34 28.33 0.73
C LYS A 92 -4.56 27.05 1.53
N PHE A 93 -3.47 26.41 1.96
CA PHE A 93 -3.57 25.21 2.79
C PHE A 93 -4.20 25.57 4.15
N VAL A 94 -5.44 25.12 4.35
CA VAL A 94 -6.16 25.27 5.61
C VAL A 94 -6.67 23.89 6.01
N TRP A 95 -6.00 23.27 6.98
CA TRP A 95 -6.47 22.04 7.58
C TRP A 95 -7.64 22.36 8.51
N LYS A 96 -8.86 21.94 8.14
CA LYS A 96 -10.06 22.05 8.98
C LYS A 96 -10.34 20.67 9.58
N GLU A 97 -10.57 20.63 10.89
CA GLU A 97 -11.01 19.41 11.60
C GLU A 97 -12.47 19.06 11.27
#